data_AF-A0A1S2PVC0-F1
#
_entry.id   AF-A0A1S2PVC0-F1
#
_cell.length_a   1.000
_cell.length_b   1.000
_cell.length_c   1.000
_cell.angle_alpha   90.00
_cell.angle_beta   90.00
_cell.angle_gamma   90.00
#
_symmetry.space_group_name_H-M   'P 1'
#
loop_
_entity.id
_entity.type
_entity.pdbx_description
1 polymer ?
#
loop_
_entity_poly.entity_id
_entity_poly.type
_entity_poly.pdbx_seq_one_letter_code
_entity_poly.pdbx_strand_id
1 'polypeptide(L)'
;MSASPPTRLHPVTARLPLVSRPHLHYPSLDARIEEVSACAAKSALDLPTSDRINAACATWNLSALIASDCGMPGYAEDLCLRQLRLFRQAQPITGDTAIAALQPLVNLIRLTARAGQKNTAYDQLTALHHAVHHGGPATVHGHTIDLADFTDDATRQHIRPWLRFVMLDDGTRLLASTAQWTKAAAHAAAYDDTPSRLTEARQTRAIAALADSDPDHAASLIDSACVTDSWETVVADVLRYLVRDPSASTTAAHYSALITAVESIFDQAPAHTRLFRTRLALTVIEMAPPSSTAQANLHDTVVHDVLKAEDFYAAREILRRSTAPASAPYRAQMKDIVRGAGLGAGRLPDGALPVIEEATCIAGDSLTRCLAQDRTPPAF
;
A
#
# COMPACT_ATOMS: atom_id res chain seq x y z
N MET A 1 31.96 12.78 28.53
CA MET A 1 30.85 11.85 28.25
C MET A 1 30.88 11.56 26.75
N SER A 2 31.47 10.44 26.35
CA SER A 2 31.46 10.03 24.94
C SER A 2 30.06 9.53 24.61
N ALA A 3 29.39 10.16 23.64
CA ALA A 3 28.16 9.62 23.08
C ALA A 3 28.48 8.25 22.48
N SER A 4 27.78 7.22 22.95
CA SER A 4 27.81 5.90 22.31
C SER A 4 27.43 6.07 20.83
N PRO A 5 28.08 5.36 19.90
CA PRO A 5 27.67 5.39 18.50
C PRO A 5 26.20 4.98 18.41
N PRO A 6 25.41 5.58 17.49
CA PRO A 6 24.01 5.24 17.34
C PRO A 6 23.88 3.73 17.09
N THR A 7 23.05 3.07 17.89
CA THR A 7 22.75 1.65 17.71
C THR A 7 22.22 1.46 16.29
N ARG A 8 22.91 0.65 15.48
CA ARG A 8 22.37 0.29 14.17
C ARG A 8 21.10 -0.53 14.39
N LEU A 9 19.96 0.03 14.00
CA LEU A 9 18.71 -0.71 13.97
C LEU A 9 18.87 -2.00 13.15
N HIS A 10 18.15 -3.04 13.56
CA HIS A 10 18.09 -4.28 12.79
C HIS A 10 17.57 -3.98 11.37
N PRO A 11 18.15 -4.54 10.30
CA PRO A 11 17.73 -4.26 8.92
C PRO A 11 16.24 -4.48 8.65
N VAL A 12 15.61 -5.40 9.39
CA VAL A 12 14.18 -5.71 9.29
C VAL A 12 13.29 -4.55 9.72
N THR A 13 13.81 -3.56 10.44
CA THR A 13 13.03 -2.36 10.79
C THR A 13 12.51 -1.67 9.54
N ALA A 14 13.24 -1.71 8.43
CA ALA A 14 12.80 -1.19 7.13
C ALA A 14 11.54 -1.89 6.55
N ARG A 15 11.04 -2.96 7.17
CA ARG A 15 9.80 -3.68 6.78
C ARG A 15 8.57 -3.21 7.56
N LEU A 16 8.78 -2.42 8.61
CA LEU A 16 7.74 -1.85 9.45
C LEU A 16 7.31 -0.47 8.91
N PRO A 17 6.11 0.03 9.25
CA PRO A 17 5.08 -0.65 10.04
C PRO A 17 4.37 -1.77 9.27
N LEU A 18 4.01 -2.84 9.99
CA LEU A 18 3.23 -3.97 9.50
C LEU A 18 1.79 -3.82 10.01
N VAL A 19 0.88 -3.50 9.10
CA VAL A 19 -0.56 -3.36 9.40
C VAL A 19 -1.34 -4.20 8.41
N SER A 20 -2.30 -4.97 8.91
CA SER A 20 -3.16 -5.80 8.07
C SER A 20 -4.07 -4.91 7.23
N ARG A 21 -3.86 -4.91 5.91
CA ARG A 21 -4.62 -4.13 4.94
C ARG A 21 -5.09 -5.06 3.82
N PRO A 22 -6.34 -4.92 3.35
CA PRO A 22 -6.79 -5.60 2.15
C PRO A 22 -5.89 -5.24 0.96
N HIS A 23 -5.50 -6.23 0.16
CA HIS A 23 -4.90 -6.01 -1.15
C HIS A 23 -5.73 -6.66 -2.25
N LEU A 24 -5.66 -6.11 -3.46
CA LEU A 24 -6.31 -6.68 -4.64
C LEU A 24 -5.67 -8.02 -4.99
N HIS A 25 -6.52 -9.03 -5.15
CA HIS A 25 -6.10 -10.38 -5.50
C HIS A 25 -6.76 -10.78 -6.82
N TYR A 26 -5.92 -11.12 -7.80
CA TYR A 26 -6.35 -11.68 -9.08
C TYR A 26 -5.49 -12.90 -9.41
N PRO A 27 -6.06 -13.96 -10.00
CA PRO A 27 -5.32 -15.19 -10.31
C PRO A 27 -4.38 -15.01 -11.51
N SER A 28 -4.71 -14.14 -12.47
CA SER A 28 -3.92 -13.95 -13.70
C SER A 28 -3.98 -12.51 -14.22
N LEU A 29 -3.11 -12.17 -15.18
CA LEU A 29 -3.21 -10.91 -15.91
C LEU A 29 -4.49 -10.83 -16.75
N ASP A 30 -4.89 -11.92 -17.40
CA ASP A 30 -6.10 -11.97 -18.21
C ASP A 30 -7.34 -11.65 -17.38
N ALA A 31 -7.45 -12.21 -16.17
CA ALA A 31 -8.54 -11.89 -15.24
C ALA A 31 -8.58 -10.40 -14.86
N ARG A 32 -7.42 -9.73 -14.78
CA ARG A 32 -7.37 -8.28 -14.54
C ARG A 32 -7.84 -7.48 -15.75
N ILE A 33 -7.51 -7.93 -16.96
CA ILE A 33 -7.96 -7.30 -18.21
C ILE A 33 -9.47 -7.49 -18.40
N GLU A 34 -9.99 -8.68 -18.10
CA GLU A 34 -11.43 -8.95 -18.09
C GLU A 34 -12.16 -8.05 -17.08
N GLU A 35 -11.60 -7.87 -15.88
CA GLU A 35 -12.17 -6.98 -14.86
C GLU A 35 -12.20 -5.50 -15.32
N VAL A 36 -11.17 -5.03 -16.04
CA VAL A 36 -11.17 -3.69 -16.66
C VAL A 36 -12.37 -3.52 -17.60
N SER A 37 -12.59 -4.50 -18.48
CA SER A 37 -13.73 -4.50 -19.40
C SER A 37 -15.07 -4.60 -18.69
N ALA A 38 -15.17 -5.43 -17.64
CA ALA A 38 -16.38 -5.58 -16.84
C ALA A 38 -16.75 -4.28 -16.11
N CYS A 39 -15.77 -3.59 -15.52
CA CYS A 39 -15.95 -2.26 -14.93
C CYS A 39 -16.41 -1.23 -15.95
N ALA A 40 -15.81 -1.24 -17.16
CA ALA A 40 -16.18 -0.30 -18.23
C ALA A 40 -17.61 -0.52 -18.69
N ALA A 41 -17.99 -1.78 -18.94
CA ALA A 41 -19.37 -2.15 -19.29
C ALA A 41 -20.35 -1.75 -18.19
N LYS A 42 -20.03 -2.02 -16.91
CA LYS A 42 -20.85 -1.61 -15.76
C LYS A 42 -21.05 -0.09 -15.71
N SER A 43 -20.01 0.69 -16.02
CA SER A 43 -20.11 2.15 -16.03
C SER A 43 -21.10 2.67 -17.09
N ALA A 44 -21.28 1.93 -18.19
CA ALA A 44 -22.17 2.31 -19.29
C ALA A 44 -23.64 1.89 -19.08
N LEU A 45 -23.92 1.05 -18.08
CA LEU A 45 -25.29 0.65 -17.72
C LEU A 45 -26.07 1.82 -17.12
N ASP A 46 -27.40 1.72 -17.20
CA ASP A 46 -28.33 2.64 -16.53
C ASP A 46 -28.44 2.30 -15.03
N LEU A 47 -27.42 2.70 -14.29
CA LEU A 47 -27.27 2.56 -12.85
C LEU A 47 -27.27 3.96 -12.19
N PRO A 48 -27.44 4.05 -10.85
CA PRO A 48 -27.25 5.30 -10.12
C PRO A 48 -25.93 5.98 -10.51
N THR A 49 -25.93 7.31 -10.61
CA THR A 49 -24.77 8.08 -11.10
C THR A 49 -23.49 7.77 -10.31
N SER A 50 -23.59 7.65 -8.98
CA SER A 50 -22.47 7.28 -8.12
C SER A 50 -21.87 5.92 -8.46
N ASP A 51 -22.70 4.90 -8.75
CA ASP A 51 -22.23 3.56 -9.12
C ASP A 51 -21.52 3.57 -10.48
N ARG A 52 -22.02 4.38 -11.42
CA ARG A 52 -21.40 4.55 -12.74
C ARG A 52 -20.06 5.29 -12.65
N ILE A 53 -19.97 6.34 -11.83
CA ILE A 53 -18.72 7.04 -11.52
C ILE A 53 -17.72 6.07 -10.88
N ASN A 54 -18.14 5.30 -9.89
CA ASN A 54 -17.29 4.32 -9.21
C ASN A 54 -16.77 3.25 -10.18
N ALA A 55 -17.64 2.70 -11.04
CA ALA A 55 -17.25 1.72 -12.05
C ALA A 55 -16.28 2.32 -13.08
N ALA A 56 -16.54 3.52 -13.58
CA ALA A 56 -15.62 4.21 -14.50
C ALA A 56 -14.25 4.45 -13.86
N CYS A 57 -14.22 4.94 -12.62
CA CYS A 57 -12.97 5.18 -11.89
C CYS A 57 -12.22 3.87 -11.59
N ALA A 58 -12.94 2.78 -11.32
CA ALA A 58 -12.34 1.46 -11.17
C ALA A 58 -11.66 0.99 -12.46
N THR A 59 -12.27 1.20 -13.64
CA THR A 59 -11.64 0.95 -14.94
C THR A 59 -10.32 1.70 -15.05
N TRP A 60 -10.32 3.02 -14.89
CA TRP A 60 -9.10 3.84 -15.01
C TRP A 60 -8.01 3.45 -14.01
N ASN A 61 -8.38 3.28 -12.73
CA ASN A 61 -7.44 2.91 -11.66
C ASN A 61 -6.82 1.53 -11.90
N LEU A 62 -7.63 0.55 -12.31
CA LEU A 62 -7.15 -0.80 -12.57
C LEU A 62 -6.27 -0.83 -13.83
N SER A 63 -6.63 -0.12 -14.90
CA SER A 63 -5.79 0.03 -16.10
C SER A 63 -4.43 0.65 -15.78
N ALA A 64 -4.39 1.73 -14.99
CA ALA A 64 -3.15 2.37 -14.57
C ALA A 64 -2.31 1.44 -13.65
N LEU A 65 -2.97 0.70 -12.76
CA LEU A 65 -2.30 -0.28 -11.90
C LEU A 65 -1.68 -1.42 -12.73
N ILE A 66 -2.41 -1.98 -13.70
CA ILE A 66 -1.92 -3.01 -14.62
C ILE A 66 -0.71 -2.48 -15.40
N ALA A 67 -0.83 -1.30 -16.02
CA ALA A 67 0.28 -0.69 -16.75
C ALA A 67 1.52 -0.49 -15.86
N SER A 68 1.35 0.02 -14.63
CA SER A 68 2.45 0.18 -13.68
C SER A 68 3.07 -1.15 -13.28
N ASP A 69 2.24 -2.17 -13.02
CA ASP A 69 2.71 -3.50 -12.66
C ASP A 69 3.46 -4.16 -13.81
N CYS A 70 2.99 -3.99 -15.04
CA CYS A 70 3.66 -4.46 -16.25
C CYS A 70 4.95 -3.71 -16.59
N GLY A 71 5.37 -2.75 -15.77
CA GLY A 71 6.60 -1.99 -16.01
C GLY A 71 6.46 -0.95 -17.13
N MET A 72 5.25 -0.44 -17.34
CA MET A 72 4.95 0.64 -18.31
C MET A 72 4.54 1.93 -17.56
N PRO A 73 5.45 2.55 -16.77
CA PRO A 73 5.10 3.69 -15.92
C PRO A 73 4.61 4.90 -16.71
N GLY A 74 5.15 5.18 -17.90
CA GLY A 74 4.67 6.27 -18.75
C GLY A 74 3.24 6.08 -19.26
N TYR A 75 2.82 4.83 -19.51
CA TYR A 75 1.44 4.54 -19.88
C TYR A 75 0.50 4.65 -18.67
N ALA A 76 0.93 4.18 -17.49
CA ALA A 76 0.19 4.38 -16.25
C ALA A 76 0.01 5.87 -15.90
N GLU A 77 1.05 6.67 -16.08
CA GLU A 77 1.02 8.13 -15.93
C GLU A 77 0.00 8.77 -16.88
N ASP A 78 0.05 8.44 -18.17
CA ASP A 78 -0.87 8.99 -19.16
C ASP A 78 -2.34 8.64 -18.83
N LEU A 79 -2.62 7.41 -18.41
CA LEU A 79 -3.96 7.01 -17.95
C LEU A 79 -4.44 7.86 -16.76
N CYS A 80 -3.59 8.06 -15.74
CA CYS A 80 -3.93 8.91 -14.59
C CYS A 80 -4.19 10.36 -15.00
N LEU A 81 -3.38 10.92 -15.91
CA LEU A 81 -3.54 12.29 -16.40
C LEU A 81 -4.78 12.44 -17.27
N ARG A 82 -5.11 11.47 -18.12
CA ARG A 82 -6.34 11.44 -18.91
C ARG A 82 -7.57 11.47 -18.00
N GLN A 83 -7.62 10.61 -16.99
CA GLN A 83 -8.72 10.60 -16.01
C GLN A 83 -8.81 11.93 -15.25
N LEU A 84 -7.68 12.50 -14.81
CA LEU A 84 -7.65 13.78 -14.12
C LEU A 84 -8.24 14.91 -14.97
N ARG A 85 -7.97 14.94 -16.28
CA ARG A 85 -8.54 15.95 -17.19
C ARG A 85 -10.08 15.92 -17.21
N LEU A 86 -10.68 14.73 -17.15
CA LEU A 86 -12.14 14.57 -17.10
C LEU A 86 -12.73 15.24 -15.86
N PHE A 87 -12.13 15.01 -14.69
CA PHE A 87 -12.54 15.68 -13.45
C PHE A 87 -12.28 17.18 -13.47
N ARG A 88 -11.16 17.64 -14.05
CA ARG A 88 -10.86 19.07 -14.15
C ARG A 88 -11.91 19.83 -14.97
N GLN A 89 -12.40 19.23 -16.05
CA GLN A 89 -13.51 19.81 -16.85
C GLN A 89 -14.83 19.88 -16.07
N ALA A 90 -14.96 19.03 -15.03
CA ALA A 90 -16.12 18.91 -14.17
C ALA A 90 -16.05 19.74 -12.87
N GLN A 91 -14.97 20.48 -12.60
CA GLN A 91 -14.82 21.31 -11.41
C GLN A 91 -15.91 22.39 -11.24
N PRO A 92 -16.30 22.74 -10.01
CA PRO A 92 -15.89 22.13 -8.75
C PRO A 92 -16.49 20.72 -8.58
N ILE A 93 -15.70 19.79 -8.04
CA ILE A 93 -16.14 18.42 -7.75
C ILE A 93 -16.63 18.35 -6.30
N THR A 94 -17.73 17.65 -6.04
CA THR A 94 -18.34 17.56 -4.70
C THR A 94 -18.47 16.12 -4.19
N GLY A 95 -18.65 15.97 -2.88
CA GLY A 95 -18.94 14.68 -2.23
C GLY A 95 -17.88 13.59 -2.46
N ASP A 96 -18.33 12.34 -2.59
CA ASP A 96 -17.45 11.18 -2.81
C ASP A 96 -16.70 11.23 -4.16
N THR A 97 -17.26 11.93 -5.15
CA THR A 97 -16.61 12.13 -6.45
C THR A 97 -15.26 12.85 -6.31
N ALA A 98 -15.10 13.70 -5.29
CA ALA A 98 -13.81 14.36 -5.02
C ALA A 98 -12.73 13.37 -4.57
N ILE A 99 -13.09 12.30 -3.84
CA ILE A 99 -12.16 11.22 -3.50
C ILE A 99 -11.69 10.53 -4.78
N ALA A 100 -12.63 10.17 -5.66
CA ALA A 100 -12.31 9.55 -6.94
C ALA A 100 -11.42 10.44 -7.82
N ALA A 101 -11.63 11.76 -7.80
CA ALA A 101 -10.82 12.73 -8.55
C ALA A 101 -9.39 12.90 -8.00
N LEU A 102 -9.14 12.61 -6.71
CA LEU A 102 -7.82 12.70 -6.09
C LEU A 102 -7.01 11.39 -6.21
N GLN A 103 -7.65 10.24 -6.41
CA GLN A 103 -6.97 8.95 -6.56
C GLN A 103 -5.90 8.92 -7.67
N PRO A 104 -6.10 9.53 -8.87
CA PRO A 104 -5.06 9.60 -9.90
C PRO A 104 -3.80 10.32 -9.42
N LEU A 105 -3.95 11.39 -8.63
CA LEU A 105 -2.81 12.14 -8.08
C LEU A 105 -2.03 11.29 -7.07
N VAL A 106 -2.73 10.54 -6.21
CA VAL A 106 -2.10 9.59 -5.29
C VAL A 106 -1.37 8.47 -6.07
N ASN A 107 -1.96 7.97 -7.15
CA ASN A 107 -1.32 6.97 -8.01
C ASN A 107 -0.04 7.51 -8.68
N LEU A 108 -0.04 8.75 -9.17
CA LEU A 108 1.15 9.42 -9.70
C LEU A 108 2.27 9.57 -8.64
N ILE A 109 1.93 9.92 -7.40
CA ILE A 109 2.88 9.96 -6.28
C ILE A 109 3.47 8.56 -6.02
N ARG A 110 2.64 7.52 -6.07
CA ARG A 110 3.09 6.13 -5.92
C ARG A 110 4.01 5.69 -7.07
N LEU A 111 3.84 6.21 -8.29
CA LEU A 111 4.79 6.01 -9.38
C LEU A 111 6.15 6.66 -9.07
N THR A 112 6.17 7.89 -8.55
CA THR A 112 7.40 8.55 -8.07
C THR A 112 8.13 7.69 -7.03
N ALA A 113 7.38 7.14 -6.06
CA ALA A 113 7.95 6.26 -5.05
C ALA A 113 8.50 4.95 -5.62
N ARG A 114 7.80 4.32 -6.58
CA ARG A 114 8.25 3.10 -7.28
C ARG A 114 9.51 3.32 -8.11
N ALA A 115 9.72 4.53 -8.61
CA ALA A 115 10.95 4.95 -9.29
C ALA A 115 12.14 5.17 -8.33
N GLY A 116 11.98 4.88 -7.03
CA GLY A 116 13.02 5.03 -6.01
C GLY A 116 13.08 6.42 -5.38
N GLN A 117 12.27 7.38 -5.83
CA GLN A 117 12.29 8.76 -5.37
C GLN A 117 11.33 8.97 -4.17
N LYS A 118 11.56 8.21 -3.10
CA LYS A 118 10.64 8.13 -1.93
C LYS A 118 10.47 9.45 -1.18
N ASN A 119 11.56 10.22 -1.01
CA ASN A 119 11.50 11.54 -0.37
C ASN A 119 10.70 12.52 -1.24
N THR A 120 10.98 12.56 -2.55
CA THR A 120 10.20 13.36 -3.51
C THR A 120 8.73 12.99 -3.46
N ALA A 121 8.38 11.70 -3.42
CA ALA A 121 7.00 11.25 -3.31
C ALA A 121 6.33 11.73 -2.01
N TYR A 122 7.06 11.74 -0.88
CA TYR A 122 6.56 12.27 0.38
C TYR A 122 6.29 13.78 0.32
N ASP A 123 7.21 14.54 -0.28
CA ASP A 123 7.04 15.98 -0.46
C ASP A 123 5.86 16.30 -1.38
N GLN A 124 5.68 15.53 -2.47
CA GLN A 124 4.53 15.62 -3.37
C GLN A 124 3.20 15.32 -2.64
N LEU A 125 3.18 14.30 -1.77
CA LEU A 125 1.99 13.96 -0.98
C LEU A 125 1.63 15.07 0.01
N THR A 126 2.63 15.66 0.65
CA THR A 126 2.44 16.79 1.58
C THR A 126 1.94 18.04 0.85
N ALA A 127 2.50 18.32 -0.33
CA ALA A 127 2.06 19.42 -1.19
C ALA A 127 0.61 19.21 -1.67
N LEU A 128 0.25 18.00 -2.08
CA LEU A 128 -1.12 17.64 -2.45
C LEU A 128 -2.08 17.85 -1.28
N HIS A 129 -1.75 17.34 -0.09
CA HIS A 129 -2.57 17.52 1.11
C HIS A 129 -2.78 19.01 1.43
N HIS A 130 -1.71 19.82 1.38
CA HIS A 130 -1.80 21.27 1.59
C HIS A 130 -2.71 21.94 0.54
N ALA A 131 -2.50 21.66 -0.74
CA ALA A 131 -3.26 22.27 -1.83
C ALA A 131 -4.74 21.88 -1.82
N VAL A 132 -5.10 20.66 -1.41
CA VAL A 132 -6.52 20.28 -1.23
C VAL A 132 -7.17 21.05 -0.08
N HIS A 133 -6.44 21.32 1.00
CA HIS A 133 -6.98 22.05 2.16
C HIS A 133 -7.05 23.56 1.98
N HIS A 134 -6.10 24.15 1.26
CA HIS A 134 -5.94 25.60 1.18
C HIS A 134 -6.11 26.16 -0.23
N GLY A 135 -6.31 25.31 -1.23
CA GLY A 135 -6.25 25.68 -2.63
C GLY A 135 -4.82 25.93 -3.12
N GLY A 136 -4.69 26.20 -4.42
CA GLY A 136 -3.43 26.54 -5.08
C GLY A 136 -2.73 25.35 -5.75
N PRO A 137 -1.51 25.57 -6.27
CA PRO A 137 -0.81 24.58 -7.06
C PRO A 137 -0.12 23.51 -6.21
N ALA A 138 -0.12 22.27 -6.70
CA ALA A 138 0.74 21.18 -6.25
C ALA A 138 1.47 20.55 -7.43
N THR A 139 2.77 20.30 -7.29
CA THR A 139 3.54 19.53 -8.27
C THR A 139 3.48 18.05 -7.90
N VAL A 140 2.94 17.23 -8.79
CA VAL A 140 2.78 15.78 -8.62
C VAL A 140 3.37 15.07 -9.84
N HIS A 141 4.35 14.19 -9.62
CA HIS A 141 5.03 13.45 -10.70
C HIS A 141 5.53 14.34 -11.86
N GLY A 142 6.03 15.54 -11.55
CA GLY A 142 6.49 16.51 -12.55
C GLY A 142 5.40 17.39 -13.16
N HIS A 143 4.13 17.14 -12.86
CA HIS A 143 2.99 17.93 -13.35
C HIS A 143 2.51 18.92 -12.31
N THR A 144 2.35 20.19 -12.69
CA THR A 144 1.75 21.20 -11.79
C THR A 144 0.24 21.20 -11.98
N ILE A 145 -0.48 20.89 -10.90
CA ILE A 145 -1.94 20.81 -10.86
C ILE A 145 -2.45 21.91 -9.95
N ASP A 146 -3.34 22.75 -10.45
CA ASP A 146 -4.01 23.79 -9.66
C ASP A 146 -5.27 23.23 -9.01
N LEU A 147 -5.37 23.39 -7.69
CA LEU A 147 -6.48 22.93 -6.86
C LEU A 147 -7.26 24.07 -6.20
N ALA A 148 -7.02 25.33 -6.59
CA ALA A 148 -7.74 26.49 -6.04
C ALA A 148 -9.27 26.33 -6.11
N ASP A 149 -9.78 25.94 -7.27
CA ASP A 149 -11.22 25.76 -7.54
C ASP A 149 -11.62 24.28 -7.65
N PHE A 150 -10.79 23.38 -7.09
CA PHE A 150 -11.03 21.94 -7.22
C PHE A 150 -12.35 21.49 -6.59
N THR A 151 -12.67 22.03 -5.42
CA THR A 151 -13.82 21.62 -4.61
C THR A 151 -14.21 22.70 -3.59
N ASP A 152 -15.41 22.60 -3.02
CA ASP A 152 -15.94 23.51 -2.01
C ASP A 152 -15.55 23.11 -0.57
N ASP A 153 -15.78 24.00 0.39
CA ASP A 153 -15.41 23.77 1.80
C ASP A 153 -16.13 22.58 2.44
N ALA A 154 -17.39 22.35 2.08
CA ALA A 154 -18.17 21.23 2.60
C ALA A 154 -17.54 19.89 2.16
N THR A 155 -17.16 19.80 0.89
CA THR A 155 -16.48 18.64 0.33
C THR A 155 -15.06 18.51 0.87
N ARG A 156 -14.31 19.60 1.11
CA ARG A 156 -13.00 19.54 1.80
C ARG A 156 -13.12 18.90 3.17
N GLN A 157 -14.18 19.20 3.93
CA GLN A 157 -14.44 18.54 5.21
C GLN A 157 -14.82 17.07 5.02
N HIS A 158 -15.67 16.77 4.04
CA HIS A 158 -16.11 15.41 3.70
C HIS A 158 -14.96 14.46 3.37
N ILE A 159 -13.99 14.91 2.56
CA ILE A 159 -12.86 14.07 2.11
C ILE A 159 -11.71 13.99 3.12
N ARG A 160 -11.76 14.77 4.22
CA ARG A 160 -10.69 14.83 5.23
C ARG A 160 -10.35 13.46 5.83
N PRO A 161 -11.30 12.57 6.18
CA PRO A 161 -10.98 11.24 6.71
C PRO A 161 -10.19 10.39 5.71
N TRP A 162 -10.55 10.45 4.42
CA TRP A 162 -9.82 9.74 3.38
C TRP A 162 -8.41 10.27 3.18
N LEU A 163 -8.23 11.60 3.10
CA LEU A 163 -6.90 12.21 3.01
C LEU A 163 -6.03 11.86 4.21
N ARG A 164 -6.60 11.90 5.42
CA ARG A 164 -5.93 11.51 6.64
C ARG A 164 -5.46 10.06 6.60
N PHE A 165 -6.29 9.15 6.09
CA PHE A 165 -5.90 7.76 5.86
C PHE A 165 -4.71 7.65 4.88
N VAL A 166 -4.75 8.36 3.75
CA VAL A 166 -3.62 8.38 2.78
C VAL A 166 -2.34 8.92 3.43
N MET A 167 -2.44 10.00 4.22
CA MET A 167 -1.29 10.54 4.93
C MET A 167 -0.75 9.53 5.95
N LEU A 168 -1.61 8.88 6.72
CA LEU A 168 -1.21 7.88 7.70
C LEU A 168 -0.54 6.66 7.05
N ASP A 169 -1.09 6.12 5.96
CA ASP A 169 -0.55 4.90 5.32
C ASP A 169 0.64 5.22 4.40
N ASP A 170 0.41 5.94 3.31
CA ASP A 170 1.44 6.21 2.29
C ASP A 170 2.55 7.10 2.87
N GLY A 171 2.18 8.19 3.57
CA GLY A 171 3.15 9.13 4.13
C GLY A 171 4.09 8.50 5.15
N THR A 172 3.55 7.69 6.07
CA THR A 172 4.36 6.96 7.05
C THR A 172 5.29 5.95 6.38
N ARG A 173 4.79 5.16 5.41
CA ARG A 173 5.61 4.16 4.70
C ARG A 173 6.73 4.80 3.88
N LEU A 174 6.49 5.95 3.25
CA LEU A 174 7.52 6.67 2.50
C LEU A 174 8.69 7.08 3.41
N LEU A 175 8.39 7.65 4.57
CA LEU A 175 9.39 8.04 5.58
C LEU A 175 10.10 6.82 6.19
N ALA A 176 9.34 5.83 6.66
CA ALA A 176 9.87 4.60 7.25
C ALA A 176 10.84 3.88 6.30
N SER A 177 10.48 3.80 5.02
CA SER A 177 11.28 3.10 4.01
C SER A 177 12.56 3.85 3.59
N THR A 178 12.81 5.05 4.15
CA THR A 178 14.07 5.81 4.07
C THR A 178 14.76 5.94 5.43
N ALA A 179 14.33 5.14 6.42
CA ALA A 179 14.84 5.11 7.79
C ALA A 179 14.73 6.44 8.57
N GLN A 180 13.85 7.35 8.15
CA GLN A 180 13.56 8.61 8.87
C GLN A 180 12.57 8.36 10.02
N TRP A 181 12.92 7.49 10.97
CA TRP A 181 11.98 6.97 11.98
C TRP A 181 11.36 8.04 12.88
N THR A 182 12.14 8.99 13.37
CA THR A 182 11.63 10.10 14.19
C THR A 182 10.62 10.96 13.40
N LYS A 183 10.91 11.25 12.12
CA LYS A 183 9.99 11.97 11.23
C LYS A 183 8.75 11.14 10.92
N ALA A 184 8.91 9.83 10.68
CA ALA A 184 7.80 8.90 10.44
C ALA A 184 6.87 8.82 11.64
N ALA A 185 7.41 8.74 12.86
CA ALA A 185 6.65 8.70 14.10
C ALA A 185 5.86 10.00 14.33
N ALA A 186 6.50 11.15 14.17
CA ALA A 186 5.83 12.46 14.28
C ALA A 186 4.73 12.63 13.22
N HIS A 187 5.02 12.25 11.98
CA HIS A 187 4.06 12.26 10.88
C HIS A 187 2.86 11.37 11.18
N ALA A 188 3.09 10.10 11.51
CA ALA A 188 2.01 9.15 11.78
C ALA A 188 1.14 9.60 12.97
N ALA A 189 1.75 10.11 14.03
CA ALA A 189 1.02 10.63 15.20
C ALA A 189 0.08 11.81 14.85
N ALA A 190 0.44 12.65 13.86
CA ALA A 190 -0.42 13.75 13.42
C ALA A 190 -1.70 13.28 12.72
N TYR A 191 -1.71 12.05 12.19
CA TYR A 191 -2.81 11.50 11.39
C TYR A 191 -3.50 10.28 12.01
N ASP A 192 -3.09 9.85 13.21
CA ASP A 192 -3.63 8.67 13.89
C ASP A 192 -4.83 9.00 14.80
N ASP A 193 -5.94 8.27 14.65
CA ASP A 193 -7.16 8.38 15.48
C ASP A 193 -7.24 7.29 16.54
N THR A 194 -6.36 6.30 16.44
CA THR A 194 -6.35 5.16 17.34
C THR A 194 -4.97 5.03 18.00
N PRO A 195 -4.47 6.08 18.68
CA PRO A 195 -3.11 6.11 19.25
C PRO A 195 -2.86 5.05 20.32
N SER A 196 -3.91 4.44 20.87
CA SER A 196 -3.81 3.29 21.77
C SER A 196 -3.52 1.97 21.05
N ARG A 197 -3.95 1.80 19.79
CA ARG A 197 -3.77 0.55 19.03
C ARG A 197 -2.33 0.39 18.52
N LEU A 198 -1.97 -0.85 18.18
CA LEU A 198 -0.66 -1.16 17.60
C LEU A 198 -0.64 -0.98 16.07
N THR A 199 -1.07 0.20 15.61
CA THR A 199 -1.12 0.62 14.20
C THR A 199 0.18 1.36 13.79
N GLU A 200 0.18 1.98 12.60
CA GLU A 200 1.36 2.63 12.02
C GLU A 200 2.06 3.61 12.98
N ALA A 201 1.32 4.46 13.69
CA ALA A 201 1.90 5.49 14.54
C ALA A 201 2.59 4.92 15.78
N ARG A 202 1.96 3.96 16.47
CA ARG A 202 2.57 3.36 17.67
C ARG A 202 3.78 2.49 17.29
N GLN A 203 3.70 1.73 16.20
CA GLN A 203 4.83 0.94 15.70
C GLN A 203 6.02 1.84 15.33
N THR A 204 5.79 2.93 14.59
CA THR A 204 6.87 3.86 14.21
C THR A 204 7.47 4.59 15.41
N ARG A 205 6.69 4.94 16.43
CA ARG A 205 7.20 5.49 17.70
C ARG A 205 8.11 4.51 18.44
N ALA A 206 7.72 3.23 18.51
CA ALA A 206 8.56 2.21 19.14
C ALA A 206 9.89 2.05 18.40
N ILE A 207 9.89 2.05 17.06
CA ILE A 207 11.12 1.96 16.26
C ILE A 207 11.97 3.23 16.38
N ALA A 208 11.35 4.41 16.43
CA ALA A 208 12.06 5.66 16.67
C ALA A 208 12.77 5.66 18.03
N ALA A 209 12.10 5.19 19.09
CA ALA A 209 12.72 5.01 20.39
C ALA A 209 13.92 4.06 20.35
N LEU A 210 13.82 2.95 19.62
CA LEU A 210 14.97 2.06 19.39
C LEU A 210 16.10 2.72 18.60
N ALA A 211 15.78 3.59 17.64
CA ALA A 211 16.78 4.35 16.87
C ALA A 211 17.55 5.33 17.76
N ASP A 212 16.87 5.88 18.77
CA ASP A 212 17.40 6.80 19.77
C ASP A 212 18.02 6.07 20.99
N SER A 213 18.22 4.75 20.89
CA SER A 213 18.79 3.91 21.94
C SER A 213 17.98 3.92 23.26
N ASP A 214 16.66 4.05 23.18
CA ASP A 214 15.71 4.01 24.31
C ASP A 214 14.79 2.76 24.24
N PRO A 215 15.31 1.57 24.58
CA PRO A 215 14.55 0.32 24.55
C PRO A 215 13.45 0.27 25.61
N ASP A 216 13.61 0.98 26.74
CA ASP A 216 12.60 1.01 27.81
C ASP A 216 11.36 1.78 27.36
N HIS A 217 11.54 2.92 26.69
CA HIS A 217 10.42 3.64 26.09
C HIS A 217 9.75 2.82 24.98
N ALA A 218 10.54 2.15 24.13
CA ALA A 218 10.01 1.26 23.11
C ALA A 218 9.15 0.13 23.71
N ALA A 219 9.64 -0.54 24.77
CA ALA A 219 8.90 -1.57 25.50
C ALA A 219 7.58 -1.02 26.07
N SER A 220 7.64 0.13 26.75
CA SER A 220 6.46 0.78 27.33
C SER A 220 5.38 1.10 26.28
N LEU A 221 5.79 1.56 25.08
CA LEU A 221 4.87 1.80 23.98
C LEU A 221 4.19 0.52 23.49
N ILE A 222 4.90 -0.60 23.46
CA ILE A 222 4.36 -1.89 23.02
C ILE A 222 3.42 -2.48 24.08
N ASP A 223 3.84 -2.48 25.34
CA ASP A 223 3.09 -3.14 26.43
C ASP A 223 1.85 -2.37 26.86
N SER A 224 1.81 -1.06 26.62
CA SER A 224 0.61 -0.22 26.83
C SER A 224 -0.35 -0.20 25.63
N ALA A 225 -0.07 -0.95 24.56
CA ALA A 225 -0.94 -0.98 23.38
C ALA A 225 -2.27 -1.69 23.67
N CYS A 226 -3.37 -1.10 23.20
CA CYS A 226 -4.66 -1.77 23.12
C CYS A 226 -4.64 -2.69 21.90
N VAL A 227 -4.51 -4.00 22.14
CA VAL A 227 -4.51 -5.04 21.11
C VAL A 227 -5.94 -5.51 20.90
N THR A 228 -6.48 -5.30 19.71
CA THR A 228 -7.85 -5.67 19.34
C THR A 228 -7.90 -6.82 18.35
N ASP A 229 -6.90 -6.92 17.46
CA ASP A 229 -6.84 -7.97 16.44
C ASP A 229 -5.70 -8.97 16.71
N SER A 230 -5.88 -10.24 16.33
CA SER A 230 -4.87 -11.28 16.53
C SER A 230 -3.52 -10.96 15.86
N TRP A 231 -3.55 -10.26 14.72
CA TRP A 231 -2.34 -9.84 14.02
C TRP A 231 -1.55 -8.79 14.82
N GLU A 232 -2.21 -7.95 15.62
CA GLU A 232 -1.53 -6.95 16.47
C GLU A 232 -0.74 -7.64 17.58
N THR A 233 -1.23 -8.75 18.14
CA THR A 233 -0.48 -9.57 19.09
C THR A 233 0.84 -10.04 18.50
N VAL A 234 0.81 -10.59 17.28
CA VAL A 234 2.03 -11.09 16.62
C VAL A 234 2.99 -9.96 16.29
N VAL A 235 2.49 -8.80 15.85
CA VAL A 235 3.34 -7.62 15.63
C VAL A 235 3.95 -7.11 16.94
N ALA A 236 3.23 -7.16 18.06
CA ALA A 236 3.78 -6.83 19.37
C ALA A 236 4.95 -7.74 19.73
N ASP A 237 4.83 -9.04 19.48
CA ASP A 237 5.90 -10.01 19.75
C ASP A 237 7.12 -9.80 18.86
N VAL A 238 6.92 -9.43 17.58
CA VAL A 238 8.01 -9.00 16.69
C VAL A 238 8.73 -7.78 17.25
N LEU A 239 8.00 -6.75 17.67
CA LEU A 239 8.59 -5.54 18.21
C LEU A 239 9.31 -5.80 19.54
N ARG A 240 8.74 -6.61 20.44
CA ARG A 240 9.41 -7.03 21.69
C ARG A 240 10.70 -7.76 21.42
N TYR A 241 10.74 -8.60 20.39
CA TYR A 241 11.97 -9.25 19.96
C TYR A 241 13.03 -8.22 19.54
N LEU A 242 12.65 -7.17 18.81
CA LEU A 242 13.57 -6.10 18.38
C LEU A 242 14.04 -5.21 19.54
N VAL A 243 13.23 -5.03 20.58
CA VAL A 243 13.60 -4.28 21.79
C VAL A 243 14.64 -5.04 22.63
N ARG A 244 14.58 -6.38 22.63
CA ARG A 244 15.52 -7.21 23.40
C ARG A 244 16.91 -7.13 22.78
N ASP A 245 17.91 -6.89 23.63
CA ASP A 245 19.32 -6.79 23.23
C ASP A 245 19.78 -8.07 22.49
N PRO A 246 20.28 -7.97 21.24
CA PRO A 246 20.86 -9.10 20.52
C PRO A 246 22.01 -9.80 21.27
N SER A 247 22.67 -9.10 22.21
CA SER A 247 23.75 -9.63 23.04
C SER A 247 23.26 -10.51 24.21
N ALA A 248 22.02 -10.27 24.67
CA ALA A 248 21.37 -11.12 25.65
C ALA A 248 20.81 -12.32 24.89
N SER A 249 21.56 -13.43 24.85
CA SER A 249 21.22 -14.68 24.15
C SER A 249 19.71 -14.87 24.00
N THR A 250 19.16 -14.42 22.87
CA THR A 250 17.73 -14.56 22.60
C THR A 250 17.48 -16.06 22.53
N THR A 251 16.88 -16.60 23.59
CA THR A 251 16.80 -18.05 23.75
C THR A 251 16.05 -18.61 22.55
N ALA A 252 16.53 -19.72 21.98
CA ALA A 252 15.88 -20.40 20.86
C ALA A 252 14.37 -20.65 21.12
N ALA A 253 13.99 -20.77 22.39
CA ALA A 253 12.60 -20.85 22.84
C ALA A 253 11.76 -19.61 22.48
N HIS A 254 12.27 -18.38 22.68
CA HIS A 254 11.53 -17.16 22.32
C HIS A 254 11.34 -17.03 20.82
N TYR A 255 12.37 -17.36 20.03
CA TYR A 255 12.26 -17.35 18.57
C TYR A 255 11.28 -18.44 18.09
N SER A 256 11.30 -19.63 18.69
CA SER A 256 10.33 -20.69 18.40
C SER A 256 8.89 -20.25 18.71
N ALA A 257 8.66 -19.58 19.85
CA ALA A 257 7.35 -19.06 20.20
C ALA A 257 6.85 -18.00 19.20
N LEU A 258 7.75 -17.11 18.75
CA LEU A 258 7.44 -16.12 17.71
C LEU A 258 7.05 -16.78 16.38
N ILE A 259 7.74 -17.85 15.97
CA ILE A 259 7.35 -18.62 14.78
C ILE A 259 5.95 -19.20 14.94
N THR A 260 5.68 -19.88 16.06
CA THR A 260 4.34 -20.45 16.30
C THR A 260 3.24 -19.38 16.28
N ALA A 261 3.52 -18.20 16.84
CA ALA A 261 2.58 -17.07 16.78
C ALA A 261 2.31 -16.62 15.34
N VAL A 262 3.35 -16.53 14.50
CA VAL A 262 3.20 -16.22 13.07
C VAL A 262 2.45 -17.33 12.32
N GLU A 263 2.72 -18.60 12.59
CA GLU A 263 2.01 -19.71 11.94
C GLU A 263 0.50 -19.65 12.25
N SER A 264 0.14 -19.30 13.49
CA SER A 264 -1.27 -19.22 13.91
C SER A 264 -2.12 -18.22 13.12
N ILE A 265 -1.53 -17.20 12.50
CA ILE A 265 -2.27 -16.23 11.70
C ILE A 265 -2.47 -16.67 10.24
N PHE A 266 -1.86 -17.77 9.80
CA PHE A 266 -2.13 -18.36 8.48
C PHE A 266 -3.38 -19.25 8.49
N ASP A 267 -3.74 -19.81 9.65
CA ASP A 267 -4.92 -20.66 9.78
C ASP A 267 -6.21 -19.87 9.56
N GLN A 268 -7.01 -20.30 8.57
CA GLN A 268 -8.33 -19.74 8.23
C GLN A 268 -8.38 -18.24 7.94
N ALA A 269 -7.23 -17.61 7.64
CA ALA A 269 -7.18 -16.17 7.51
C ALA A 269 -7.67 -15.67 6.12
N PRO A 270 -8.37 -14.52 6.05
CA PRO A 270 -8.94 -14.02 4.80
C PRO A 270 -7.91 -13.84 3.68
N ALA A 271 -8.32 -14.12 2.43
CA ALA A 271 -7.45 -14.03 1.26
C ALA A 271 -6.80 -12.65 1.09
N HIS A 272 -7.56 -11.58 1.37
CA HIS A 272 -7.11 -10.19 1.23
C HIS A 272 -6.01 -9.77 2.22
N THR A 273 -5.67 -10.59 3.22
CA THR A 273 -4.59 -10.30 4.18
C THR A 273 -3.29 -11.03 3.86
N ARG A 274 -3.26 -11.85 2.78
CA ARG A 274 -2.10 -12.72 2.46
C ARG A 274 -0.80 -11.95 2.32
N LEU A 275 -0.79 -10.80 1.63
CA LEU A 275 0.43 -10.00 1.46
C LEU A 275 0.97 -9.50 2.81
N PHE A 276 0.09 -9.11 3.74
CA PHE A 276 0.48 -8.75 5.09
C PHE A 276 1.13 -9.93 5.82
N ARG A 277 0.48 -11.10 5.82
CA ARG A 277 1.01 -12.31 6.48
C ARG A 277 2.35 -12.73 5.90
N THR A 278 2.49 -12.71 4.57
CA THR A 278 3.76 -12.96 3.87
C THR A 278 4.84 -11.99 4.34
N ARG A 279 4.56 -10.68 4.39
CA ARG A 279 5.54 -9.68 4.86
C ARG A 279 5.93 -9.88 6.32
N LEU A 280 4.97 -10.21 7.19
CA LEU A 280 5.20 -10.48 8.60
C LEU A 280 6.06 -11.72 8.78
N ALA A 281 5.72 -12.83 8.13
CA ALA A 281 6.50 -14.06 8.22
C ALA A 281 7.92 -13.90 7.68
N LEU A 282 8.09 -13.22 6.55
CA LEU A 282 9.41 -12.93 6.00
C LEU A 282 10.22 -11.98 6.90
N THR A 283 9.55 -11.08 7.64
CA THR A 283 10.20 -10.24 8.67
C THR A 283 10.76 -11.09 9.79
N VAL A 284 9.99 -12.06 10.29
CA VAL A 284 10.44 -13.00 11.34
C VAL A 284 11.55 -13.92 10.84
N ILE A 285 11.45 -14.44 9.61
CA ILE A 285 12.50 -15.26 8.98
C ILE A 285 13.82 -14.48 8.89
N GLU A 286 13.78 -13.18 8.58
CA GLU A 286 14.97 -12.31 8.53
C GLU A 286 15.57 -12.02 9.92
N MET A 287 14.82 -12.23 11.00
CA MET A 287 15.29 -12.06 12.39
C MET A 287 15.96 -13.33 12.96
N ALA A 288 15.79 -14.48 12.31
CA ALA A 288 16.31 -15.76 12.78
C ALA A 288 17.85 -15.81 12.77
N PRO A 289 18.48 -16.49 13.75
CA PRO A 289 19.78 -17.09 13.54
C PRO A 289 19.71 -18.04 12.32
N PRO A 290 20.71 -18.03 11.42
CA PRO A 290 20.72 -18.92 10.26
C PRO A 290 20.53 -20.39 10.66
N SER A 291 19.74 -21.13 9.87
CA SER A 291 19.69 -22.60 9.91
C SER A 291 18.86 -23.26 11.02
N SER A 292 17.82 -22.60 11.55
CA SER A 292 16.83 -23.28 12.42
C SER A 292 15.78 -24.03 11.59
N THR A 293 15.42 -25.26 12.01
CA THR A 293 14.35 -26.04 11.37
C THR A 293 13.01 -25.30 11.38
N ALA A 294 12.71 -24.57 12.46
CA ALA A 294 11.49 -23.77 12.56
C ALA A 294 11.44 -22.66 11.49
N GLN A 295 12.58 -21.99 11.20
CA GLN A 295 12.64 -21.00 10.12
C GLN A 295 12.36 -21.63 8.75
N ALA A 296 12.89 -22.83 8.50
CA ALA A 296 12.63 -23.56 7.25
C ALA A 296 11.15 -23.94 7.11
N ASN A 297 10.53 -24.46 8.19
CA ASN A 297 9.11 -24.80 8.19
C ASN A 297 8.21 -23.59 7.94
N LEU A 298 8.47 -22.46 8.62
CA LEU A 298 7.70 -21.23 8.38
C LEU A 298 7.85 -20.75 6.94
N HIS A 299 9.06 -20.81 6.39
CA HIS A 299 9.30 -20.46 5.00
C HIS A 299 8.49 -21.35 4.04
N ASP A 300 8.47 -22.67 4.27
CA ASP A 300 7.68 -23.61 3.47
C ASP A 300 6.17 -23.37 3.59
N THR A 301 5.67 -23.06 4.80
CA THR A 301 4.27 -22.66 5.03
C THR A 301 3.90 -21.43 4.20
N VAL A 302 4.74 -20.39 4.22
CA VAL A 302 4.51 -19.15 3.46
C VAL A 302 4.54 -19.42 1.96
N VAL A 303 5.52 -20.17 1.48
CA VAL A 303 5.61 -20.55 0.06
C VAL A 303 4.39 -21.35 -0.37
N HIS A 304 3.94 -22.31 0.44
CA HIS A 304 2.77 -23.13 0.11
C HIS A 304 1.48 -22.31 0.06
N ASP A 305 1.23 -21.40 1.03
CA ASP A 305 0.04 -20.52 0.99
C ASP A 305 0.05 -19.63 -0.26
N VAL A 306 1.21 -19.08 -0.63
CA VAL A 306 1.34 -18.22 -1.81
C VAL A 306 1.16 -18.99 -3.11
N LEU A 307 1.76 -20.18 -3.24
CA LEU A 307 1.61 -21.02 -4.42
C LEU A 307 0.18 -21.54 -4.58
N LYS A 308 -0.45 -21.98 -3.49
CA LYS A 308 -1.84 -22.44 -3.50
C LYS A 308 -2.82 -21.35 -3.92
N ALA A 309 -2.54 -20.11 -3.54
CA ALA A 309 -3.38 -18.97 -3.89
C ALA A 309 -3.02 -18.31 -5.22
N GLU A 310 -1.90 -18.67 -5.84
CA GLU A 310 -1.36 -17.99 -7.03
C GLU A 310 -1.20 -16.46 -6.84
N ASP A 311 -0.90 -16.02 -5.61
CA ASP A 311 -0.83 -14.59 -5.29
C ASP A 311 0.49 -13.98 -5.79
N PHE A 312 0.43 -13.30 -6.94
CA PHE A 312 1.60 -12.73 -7.58
C PHE A 312 2.28 -11.60 -6.79
N TYR A 313 1.53 -10.86 -5.96
CA TYR A 313 2.14 -9.82 -5.13
C TYR A 313 2.94 -10.43 -3.98
N ALA A 314 2.39 -11.45 -3.32
CA ALA A 314 3.08 -12.19 -2.28
C ALA A 314 4.27 -13.00 -2.85
N ALA A 315 4.12 -13.63 -4.02
CA ALA A 315 5.21 -14.31 -4.72
C ALA A 315 6.36 -13.36 -5.06
N ARG A 316 6.04 -12.15 -5.56
CA ARG A 316 7.04 -11.10 -5.82
C ARG A 316 7.75 -10.67 -4.54
N GLU A 317 7.04 -10.57 -3.41
CA GLU A 317 7.62 -10.23 -2.12
C GLU A 317 8.63 -11.29 -1.66
N ILE A 318 8.31 -12.58 -1.78
CA ILE A 318 9.23 -13.68 -1.46
C ILE A 318 10.46 -13.64 -2.39
N LEU A 319 10.25 -13.51 -3.71
CA LEU A 319 11.33 -13.53 -4.69
C LEU A 319 12.33 -12.37 -4.55
N ARG A 320 11.89 -11.22 -4.02
CA ARG A 320 12.73 -10.04 -3.77
C ARG A 320 13.64 -10.21 -2.55
N ARG A 321 13.39 -11.19 -1.69
CA ARG A 321 14.16 -11.39 -0.47
C ARG A 321 15.26 -12.43 -0.68
N SER A 322 16.40 -12.21 -0.02
CA SER A 322 17.58 -13.07 -0.09
C SER A 322 17.58 -14.18 0.97
N THR A 323 16.60 -14.20 1.87
CA THR A 323 16.55 -15.13 3.01
C THR A 323 16.05 -16.49 2.58
N ALA A 324 16.95 -17.48 2.68
CA ALA A 324 16.80 -18.92 2.45
C ALA A 324 16.03 -19.33 1.17
N PRO A 325 16.65 -20.06 0.24
CA PRO A 325 16.00 -20.37 -1.02
C PRO A 325 14.84 -21.34 -0.77
N ALA A 326 13.62 -20.92 -1.14
CA ALA A 326 12.62 -21.88 -1.61
C ALA A 326 13.32 -22.89 -2.51
N SER A 327 12.94 -24.17 -2.41
CA SER A 327 13.46 -25.20 -3.31
C SER A 327 13.42 -24.70 -4.76
N ALA A 328 14.42 -25.08 -5.57
CA ALA A 328 14.50 -24.61 -6.96
C ALA A 328 13.16 -24.75 -7.73
N PRO A 329 12.36 -25.84 -7.56
CA PRO A 329 11.02 -25.95 -8.11
C PRO A 329 10.05 -24.84 -7.65
N TYR A 330 9.94 -24.57 -6.35
CA TYR A 330 9.03 -23.53 -5.84
C TYR A 330 9.44 -22.13 -6.29
N ARG A 331 10.76 -21.87 -6.36
CA ARG A 331 11.26 -20.60 -6.90
C ARG A 331 10.92 -20.44 -8.38
N ALA A 332 10.97 -21.51 -9.18
CA ALA A 332 10.56 -21.47 -10.59
C ALA A 332 9.05 -21.21 -10.71
N GLN A 333 8.22 -21.94 -9.95
CA GLN A 333 6.77 -21.75 -9.96
C GLN A 333 6.36 -20.33 -9.54
N MET A 334 6.96 -19.76 -8.50
CA MET A 334 6.70 -18.36 -8.12
C MET A 334 7.11 -17.37 -9.21
N LYS A 335 8.22 -17.63 -9.92
CA LYS A 335 8.63 -16.79 -11.07
C LYS A 335 7.62 -16.89 -12.20
N ASP A 336 7.05 -18.08 -12.44
CA ASP A 336 6.04 -18.29 -13.46
C ASP A 336 4.73 -17.59 -13.10
N ILE A 337 4.29 -17.63 -11.83
CA ILE A 337 3.15 -16.83 -11.33
C ILE A 337 3.40 -15.33 -11.57
N VAL A 338 4.56 -14.82 -11.16
CA VAL A 338 4.91 -13.40 -11.32
C VAL A 338 4.98 -12.99 -12.80
N ARG A 339 5.52 -13.86 -13.67
CA ARG A 339 5.59 -13.62 -15.11
C ARG A 339 4.21 -13.69 -15.75
N GLY A 340 3.37 -14.66 -15.38
CA GLY A 340 2.00 -14.82 -15.85
C GLY A 340 1.09 -13.65 -15.46
N ALA A 341 1.35 -13.03 -14.30
CA ALA A 341 0.71 -11.78 -13.89
C ALA A 341 1.28 -10.52 -14.59
N GLY A 342 2.29 -10.68 -15.46
CA GLY A 342 2.93 -9.62 -16.23
C GLY A 342 3.85 -8.69 -15.45
N LEU A 343 4.16 -8.98 -14.18
CA LEU A 343 4.89 -8.03 -13.32
C LEU A 343 6.30 -7.73 -13.86
N GLY A 344 6.55 -6.48 -14.22
CA GLY A 344 7.84 -5.99 -14.71
C GLY A 344 8.19 -6.48 -16.13
N ALA A 345 7.22 -6.95 -16.91
CA ALA A 345 7.46 -7.45 -18.27
C ALA A 345 7.92 -6.37 -19.26
N GLY A 346 7.74 -5.09 -18.95
CA GLY A 346 8.01 -3.93 -19.80
C GLY A 346 6.98 -3.73 -20.92
N ARG A 347 5.98 -4.61 -21.02
CA ARG A 347 4.91 -4.57 -22.02
C ARG A 347 3.66 -5.31 -21.54
N LEU A 348 2.53 -4.99 -22.14
CA LEU A 348 1.30 -5.79 -22.03
C LEU A 348 1.34 -6.99 -23.00
N PRO A 349 0.56 -8.06 -22.74
CA PRO A 349 0.31 -9.11 -23.71
C PRO A 349 -0.31 -8.58 -25.00
N ASP A 350 -0.11 -9.32 -26.09
CA ASP A 350 -0.71 -8.99 -27.37
C ASP A 350 -2.24 -8.94 -27.24
N GLY A 351 -2.87 -7.91 -27.80
CA GLY A 351 -4.32 -7.68 -27.73
C GLY A 351 -4.82 -7.01 -26.44
N ALA A 352 -4.06 -7.01 -25.34
CA ALA A 352 -4.50 -6.38 -24.09
C ALA A 352 -4.56 -4.84 -24.17
N LEU A 353 -3.64 -4.21 -24.91
CA LEU A 353 -3.62 -2.76 -25.05
C LEU A 353 -4.89 -2.20 -25.74
N PRO A 354 -5.33 -2.72 -26.91
CA PRO A 354 -6.61 -2.33 -27.50
C PRO A 354 -7.80 -2.47 -26.55
N VAL A 355 -7.86 -3.55 -25.75
CA VAL A 355 -8.94 -3.78 -24.78
C VAL A 355 -8.94 -2.70 -23.69
N ILE A 356 -7.77 -2.37 -23.14
CA ILE A 356 -7.66 -1.28 -22.14
C ILE A 356 -8.06 0.07 -22.74
N GLU A 357 -7.61 0.38 -23.95
CA GLU A 357 -7.95 1.65 -24.62
C GLU A 357 -9.45 1.75 -24.91
N GLU A 358 -10.09 0.67 -25.38
CA GLU A 358 -11.54 0.63 -25.58
C GLU A 358 -12.29 0.79 -24.24
N ALA A 359 -11.91 0.04 -23.22
CA ALA A 359 -12.53 0.10 -21.90
C ALA A 359 -12.41 1.50 -21.26
N THR A 360 -11.23 2.13 -21.37
CA THR A 360 -11.02 3.48 -20.83
C THR A 360 -11.72 4.56 -21.67
N CYS A 361 -11.91 4.35 -22.97
CA CYS A 361 -12.77 5.19 -23.80
C CYS A 361 -14.23 5.13 -23.31
N ILE A 362 -14.80 3.93 -23.16
CA ILE A 362 -16.18 3.72 -22.67
C ILE A 362 -16.35 4.34 -21.27
N ALA A 363 -15.42 4.08 -20.36
CA ALA A 363 -15.45 4.63 -19.01
C ALA A 363 -15.30 6.16 -19.01
N GLY A 364 -14.47 6.73 -19.90
CA GLY A 364 -14.30 8.17 -20.06
C GLY A 364 -15.58 8.87 -20.53
N ASP A 365 -16.26 8.31 -21.53
CA ASP A 365 -17.54 8.81 -22.03
C ASP A 365 -18.63 8.72 -20.96
N SER A 366 -18.67 7.61 -20.21
CA SER A 366 -19.63 7.45 -19.12
C SER A 366 -19.36 8.44 -17.99
N LEU A 367 -18.10 8.59 -17.56
CA LEU A 367 -17.71 9.50 -16.50
C LEU A 367 -18.04 10.95 -16.87
N THR A 368 -17.73 11.37 -18.10
CA THR A 368 -18.06 12.71 -18.60
C THR A 368 -19.56 13.00 -18.53
N ARG A 369 -20.39 12.05 -18.94
CA ARG A 369 -21.86 12.17 -18.85
C ARG A 369 -22.34 12.26 -17.40
N CYS A 370 -21.82 11.41 -16.51
CA CYS A 370 -22.19 11.41 -15.09
C CYS A 370 -21.84 12.75 -14.42
N LEU A 371 -20.63 13.25 -14.66
CA LEU A 371 -20.15 14.51 -14.11
C LEU A 371 -20.95 15.73 -14.61
N ALA A 372 -21.47 15.67 -15.85
CA ALA A 372 -22.37 16.70 -16.36
C ALA A 372 -23.77 16.63 -15.71
N GLN A 373 -24.25 15.43 -15.40
CA GLN A 373 -25.55 15.22 -14.73
C GLN A 373 -25.52 15.72 -13.29
N ASP A 374 -24.46 15.43 -12.53
CA ASP A 374 -24.31 15.85 -11.12
C ASP A 374 -24.29 17.38 -10.94
N ARG A 375 -23.98 18.15 -12.00
CA ARG A 375 -24.02 19.61 -11.98
C ARG A 375 -25.42 20.21 -12.14
N THR A 376 -26.41 19.41 -12.53
CA THR A 376 -27.76 19.90 -12.79
C THR A 376 -28.57 19.78 -11.49
N PRO A 377 -29.05 20.88 -10.88
CA PRO A 377 -29.94 20.77 -9.73
C PRO A 377 -31.21 20.00 -10.15
N PRO A 378 -31.82 19.20 -9.26
CA PRO A 378 -33.05 18.50 -9.60
C PRO A 378 -34.10 19.51 -10.08
N ALA A 379 -34.67 19.25 -11.25
CA ALA A 379 -35.82 20.02 -11.72
C ALA A 379 -36.96 19.78 -10.72
N PHE A 380 -37.37 20.84 -10.02
CA PHE A 380 -38.50 20.82 -9.09
C PHE A 380 -39.83 20.74 -9.81
#